data_AF-A0A7S4AT87-F1
#
_entry.id   AF-A0A7S4AT87-F1
#
_cell.length_a   1.000
_cell.length_b   1.000
_cell.length_c   1.000
_cell.angle_alpha   90.00
_cell.angle_beta   90.00
_cell.angle_gamma   90.00
#
_symmetry.space_group_name_H-M   'P 1'
#
loop_
_entity.id
_entity.type
_entity.pdbx_description
1 polymer ?
#
loop_
_entity_poly.entity_id
_entity_poly.type
_entity_poly.pdbx_seq_one_letter_code
_entity_poly.pdbx_strand_id
1 'polypeptide(L)'
;MTRSADNVVGMMDNAYFVGRQELLSFFNDLLDLNLAKIEQTATGAVACQLTDYIFPGTVPLSRINWEARSDYEFVANYKLLQAAFTKHRVQRYVDVTKLIRAKYQDNLEFCQWLKAFYDQSGAYHEGYDGAAVRAKGKGGKKYNELMSKSATKGGPSKSMRSNYPTKPRVSTRAQRPTAKTEKPPMMSGNKAQSDRVGKMSKSVTVDPKLATKNAELEAQVSELEVAVSDIEKERDFYFGKLRSIELFLQIKQDKNWEGCGREDVVDNLFKVLYATTEDDVIVDEHGQVVPAVSQDISNKEDISADLSETLEDFDILADEIDGTAE
;
A
#
# COMPACT_ATOMS: atom_id res chain seq x y z
N MET A 1 -31.11 -13.62 10.77
CA MET A 1 -30.96 -12.50 9.81
C MET A 1 -29.50 -12.44 9.40
N THR A 2 -29.14 -13.18 8.36
CA THR A 2 -27.79 -13.24 7.76
C THR A 2 -27.57 -11.97 6.93
N ARG A 3 -26.83 -11.00 7.46
CA ARG A 3 -26.31 -9.89 6.66
C ARG A 3 -25.20 -10.44 5.77
N SER A 4 -25.37 -10.32 4.46
CA SER A 4 -24.39 -10.73 3.45
C SER A 4 -23.07 -10.01 3.69
N ALA A 5 -21.97 -10.76 3.77
CA ALA A 5 -20.60 -10.25 3.87
C ALA A 5 -20.09 -9.73 2.51
N ASP A 6 -20.95 -9.06 1.74
CA ASP A 6 -20.67 -8.57 0.39
C ASP A 6 -20.41 -7.06 0.39
N ASN A 7 -19.45 -6.61 1.19
CA ASN A 7 -18.76 -5.35 0.92
C ASN A 7 -17.33 -5.69 0.56
N VAL A 8 -17.07 -5.71 -0.75
CA VAL A 8 -15.73 -5.88 -1.31
C VAL A 8 -14.92 -4.66 -0.85
N VAL A 9 -14.09 -4.86 0.17
CA VAL A 9 -13.06 -3.88 0.58
C VAL A 9 -12.10 -3.76 -0.60
N GLY A 10 -12.27 -2.72 -1.42
CA GLY A 10 -11.38 -2.42 -2.53
C GLY A 10 -9.99 -2.07 -2.01
N MET A 11 -8.93 -2.33 -2.79
CA MET A 11 -7.52 -2.09 -2.45
C MET A 11 -7.17 -0.62 -2.09
N MET A 12 -8.14 0.30 -2.10
CA MET A 12 -8.04 1.73 -1.78
C MET A 12 -9.00 2.16 -0.64
N ASP A 13 -9.50 1.24 0.16
CA ASP A 13 -10.35 1.58 1.32
C ASP A 13 -9.52 2.30 2.41
N ASN A 14 -10.13 3.27 3.11
CA ASN A 14 -9.50 3.98 4.24
C ASN A 14 -8.95 3.02 5.31
N ALA A 15 -9.44 1.78 5.33
CA ALA A 15 -8.93 0.71 6.17
C ALA A 15 -7.44 0.37 5.97
N TYR A 16 -6.85 0.61 4.79
CA TYR A 16 -5.42 0.36 4.52
C TYR A 16 -4.48 1.44 5.08
N PHE A 17 -5.02 2.51 5.66
CA PHE A 17 -4.22 3.57 6.29
C PHE A 17 -4.07 3.40 7.81
N VAL A 18 -4.65 2.33 8.38
CA VAL A 18 -4.52 2.03 9.80
C VAL A 18 -3.07 1.67 10.13
N GLY A 19 -2.47 2.41 11.06
CA GLY A 19 -1.07 2.23 11.45
C GLY A 19 -0.84 0.95 12.25
N ARG A 20 0.39 0.41 12.17
CA ARG A 20 0.83 -0.79 12.91
C ARG A 20 0.44 -0.77 14.39
N GLN A 21 0.67 0.34 15.08
CA GLN A 21 0.45 0.43 16.52
C GLN A 21 -1.03 0.30 16.87
N GLU A 22 -1.90 0.91 16.07
CA GLU A 22 -3.35 0.83 16.24
C GLU A 22 -3.85 -0.61 15.99
N LEU A 23 -3.35 -1.28 14.94
CA LEU A 23 -3.69 -2.68 14.67
C LEU A 23 -3.28 -3.61 15.81
N LEU A 24 -2.06 -3.45 16.33
CA LEU A 24 -1.59 -4.27 17.45
C LEU A 24 -2.43 -4.03 18.70
N SER A 25 -2.72 -2.78 19.04
CA SER A 25 -3.61 -2.46 20.16
C SER A 25 -5.00 -3.05 19.96
N PHE A 26 -5.58 -2.92 18.75
CA PHE A 26 -6.88 -3.50 18.41
C PHE A 26 -6.93 -5.02 18.65
N PHE A 27 -5.97 -5.78 18.12
CA PHE A 27 -5.96 -7.24 18.33
C PHE A 27 -5.68 -7.62 19.77
N ASN A 28 -4.84 -6.86 20.47
CA ASN A 28 -4.51 -7.12 21.87
C ASN A 28 -5.71 -6.87 22.79
N ASP A 29 -6.43 -5.77 22.59
CA ASP A 29 -7.57 -5.38 23.41
C ASP A 29 -8.82 -6.22 23.09
N LEU A 30 -9.05 -6.57 21.81
CA LEU A 30 -10.23 -7.33 21.41
C LEU A 30 -10.14 -8.82 21.73
N LEU A 31 -8.95 -9.41 21.56
CA LEU A 31 -8.76 -10.86 21.68
C LEU A 31 -7.99 -11.27 22.94
N ASP A 32 -7.66 -10.34 23.85
CA ASP A 32 -6.79 -10.58 25.02
C ASP A 32 -5.42 -11.15 24.61
N LEU A 33 -4.76 -10.51 23.64
CA LEU A 33 -3.42 -10.88 23.15
C LEU A 33 -2.35 -9.90 23.66
N ASN A 34 -1.08 -10.28 23.53
CA ASN A 34 0.06 -9.38 23.77
C ASN A 34 1.06 -9.47 22.60
N LEU A 35 0.60 -9.12 21.41
CA LEU A 35 1.38 -9.02 20.19
C LEU A 35 2.23 -7.74 20.22
N ALA A 36 3.52 -7.90 19.91
CA ALA A 36 4.47 -6.79 19.79
C ALA A 36 4.85 -6.52 18.33
N LYS A 37 4.65 -7.49 17.43
CA LYS A 37 5.05 -7.45 16.03
C LYS A 37 3.90 -7.96 15.16
N ILE A 38 3.73 -7.36 13.99
CA ILE A 38 2.66 -7.75 13.05
C ILE A 38 2.94 -9.15 12.51
N GLU A 39 4.20 -9.50 12.30
CA GLU A 39 4.66 -10.79 11.82
C GLU A 39 4.23 -11.96 12.73
N GLN A 40 3.85 -11.70 13.99
CA GLN A 40 3.31 -12.73 14.89
C GLN A 40 1.90 -13.19 14.47
N THR A 41 1.18 -12.41 13.65
CA THR A 41 -0.13 -12.80 13.09
C THR A 41 -0.01 -13.77 11.92
N ALA A 42 1.20 -13.95 11.36
CA ALA A 42 1.50 -14.87 10.25
C ALA A 42 1.19 -16.34 10.55
N THR A 43 1.00 -16.68 11.82
CA THR A 43 0.56 -18.02 12.24
C THR A 43 -0.86 -18.36 11.77
N GLY A 44 -1.66 -17.35 11.37
CA GLY A 44 -3.06 -17.48 10.97
C GLY A 44 -4.04 -17.71 12.13
N ALA A 45 -3.54 -17.98 13.35
CA ALA A 45 -4.37 -18.27 14.52
C ALA A 45 -5.20 -17.05 14.97
N VAL A 46 -4.60 -15.86 14.93
CA VAL A 46 -5.28 -14.59 15.26
C VAL A 46 -6.44 -14.32 14.28
N ALA A 47 -6.20 -14.53 12.99
CA ALA A 47 -7.23 -14.34 11.96
C ALA A 47 -8.37 -15.36 12.09
N CYS A 48 -8.05 -16.62 12.42
CA CYS A 48 -9.06 -17.65 12.71
C CYS A 48 -9.91 -17.27 13.93
N GLN A 49 -9.27 -16.80 15.00
CA GLN A 49 -9.99 -16.39 16.21
C GLN A 49 -10.89 -15.17 15.94
N LEU A 50 -10.41 -14.16 15.20
CA LEU A 50 -11.25 -13.02 14.85
C LEU A 50 -12.43 -13.42 13.95
N THR A 51 -12.20 -14.32 13.00
CA THR A 51 -13.28 -14.81 12.12
C THR A 51 -14.35 -15.56 12.90
N ASP A 52 -13.95 -16.34 13.92
CA ASP A 52 -14.91 -16.96 14.84
C ASP A 52 -15.61 -15.93 15.72
N TYR A 53 -14.91 -14.86 16.14
CA TYR A 53 -15.54 -13.75 16.85
C TYR A 53 -16.62 -13.09 15.99
N ILE A 54 -16.38 -12.86 14.70
CA ILE A 54 -17.38 -12.27 13.79
C ILE A 54 -18.53 -13.26 13.51
N PHE A 55 -18.20 -14.54 13.31
CA PHE A 55 -19.16 -15.59 13.00
C PHE A 55 -19.02 -16.78 13.97
N PRO A 56 -19.66 -16.71 15.15
CA PRO A 56 -19.49 -17.71 16.19
C PRO A 56 -19.83 -19.12 15.71
N GLY A 57 -18.92 -20.07 15.94
CA GLY A 57 -19.10 -21.48 15.59
C GLY A 57 -18.78 -21.81 14.13
N THR A 58 -18.19 -20.88 13.39
CA THR A 58 -17.78 -21.11 12.00
C THR A 58 -16.44 -21.79 11.92
N VAL A 59 -15.50 -21.37 12.76
CA VAL A 59 -14.14 -21.91 12.75
C VAL A 59 -14.04 -23.00 13.81
N PRO A 60 -13.54 -24.21 13.47
CA PRO A 60 -13.32 -25.24 14.47
C PRO A 60 -12.09 -24.88 15.32
N LEU A 61 -12.32 -24.08 16.37
CA LEU A 61 -11.27 -23.55 17.26
C LEU A 61 -10.36 -24.63 17.86
N SER A 62 -10.90 -25.84 18.08
CA SER A 62 -10.14 -26.98 18.60
C SER A 62 -9.02 -27.46 17.67
N ARG A 63 -9.14 -27.19 16.37
CA ARG A 63 -8.14 -27.56 15.35
C ARG A 63 -7.08 -26.50 15.13
N ILE A 64 -7.25 -25.29 15.67
CA ILE A 64 -6.28 -24.21 15.55
C ILE A 64 -5.04 -24.56 16.37
N ASN A 65 -3.87 -24.46 15.74
CA ASN A 65 -2.58 -24.64 16.39
C ASN A 65 -1.99 -23.30 16.81
N TRP A 66 -2.03 -23.02 18.12
CA TRP A 66 -1.45 -21.82 18.74
C TRP A 66 0.05 -21.94 19.02
N GLU A 67 0.59 -23.16 18.97
CA GLU A 67 2.01 -23.46 19.19
C GLU A 67 2.82 -23.51 17.90
N ALA A 68 2.18 -23.25 16.75
CA ALA A 68 2.85 -23.28 15.46
C ALA A 68 4.04 -22.31 15.45
N ARG A 69 5.20 -22.80 15.04
CA ARG A 69 6.44 -22.00 14.93
C ARG A 69 7.04 -22.02 13.54
N SER A 70 6.61 -22.97 12.71
CA SER A 70 7.12 -23.14 11.35
C SER A 70 6.04 -22.80 10.32
N ASP A 71 6.51 -22.31 9.17
CA ASP A 71 5.71 -21.94 8.00
C ASP A 71 4.75 -23.04 7.54
N TYR A 72 5.19 -24.30 7.48
CA TYR A 72 4.35 -25.44 7.10
C TYR A 72 3.20 -25.69 8.08
N GLU A 73 3.37 -25.35 9.35
CA GLU A 73 2.32 -25.48 10.37
C GLU A 73 1.27 -24.37 10.24
N PHE A 74 1.67 -23.18 9.78
CA PHE A 74 0.76 -22.04 9.56
C PHE A 74 -0.26 -22.35 8.46
N VAL A 75 0.13 -23.11 7.44
CA VAL A 75 -0.76 -23.54 6.34
C VAL A 75 -2.02 -24.23 6.86
N ALA A 76 -1.90 -25.05 7.91
CA ALA A 76 -3.06 -25.74 8.48
C ALA A 76 -4.07 -24.76 9.08
N ASN A 77 -3.60 -23.71 9.76
CA ASN A 77 -4.48 -22.66 10.30
C ASN A 77 -5.15 -21.86 9.18
N TYR A 78 -4.41 -21.48 8.13
CA TYR A 78 -5.00 -20.76 6.99
C TYR A 78 -6.04 -21.58 6.21
N LYS A 79 -5.91 -22.90 6.15
CA LYS A 79 -6.97 -23.77 5.57
C LYS A 79 -8.28 -23.68 6.37
N LEU A 80 -8.21 -23.59 7.69
CA LEU A 80 -9.40 -23.39 8.53
C LEU A 80 -10.04 -22.02 8.27
N LEU A 81 -9.21 -20.98 8.12
CA LEU A 81 -9.67 -19.64 7.77
C LEU A 81 -10.37 -19.61 6.40
N GLN A 82 -9.74 -20.19 5.37
CA GLN A 82 -10.30 -20.27 4.02
C GLN A 82 -11.65 -20.98 4.01
N ALA A 83 -11.77 -22.11 4.72
CA ALA A 83 -13.04 -22.83 4.85
C ALA A 83 -14.15 -21.97 5.48
N ALA A 84 -13.82 -21.15 6.47
CA ALA A 84 -14.76 -20.20 7.08
C ALA A 84 -15.17 -19.08 6.11
N PHE A 85 -14.22 -18.54 5.34
CA PHE A 85 -14.49 -17.52 4.32
C PHE A 85 -15.36 -18.04 3.18
N THR A 86 -15.09 -19.25 2.68
CA THR A 86 -15.95 -19.90 1.67
C THR A 86 -17.37 -20.08 2.17
N LYS A 87 -17.56 -20.46 3.44
CA LYS A 87 -18.89 -20.67 4.04
C LYS A 87 -19.71 -19.38 4.12
N HIS A 88 -19.07 -18.26 4.43
CA HIS A 88 -19.72 -16.94 4.53
C HIS A 88 -19.62 -16.10 3.25
N ARG A 89 -19.14 -16.70 2.15
CA ARG A 89 -18.97 -16.06 0.84
C ARG A 89 -18.12 -14.79 0.88
N VAL A 90 -17.09 -14.76 1.73
CA VAL A 90 -16.15 -13.64 1.80
C VAL A 90 -15.27 -13.68 0.55
N GLN A 91 -15.49 -12.76 -0.39
CA GLN A 91 -14.77 -12.68 -1.68
C GLN A 91 -13.40 -11.99 -1.54
N ARG A 92 -12.56 -12.46 -0.62
CA ARG A 92 -11.16 -11.99 -0.49
C ARG A 92 -10.20 -13.10 -0.88
N TYR A 93 -9.37 -12.82 -1.87
CA TYR A 93 -8.20 -13.66 -2.15
C TYR A 93 -7.18 -13.49 -1.02
N VAL A 94 -6.87 -14.57 -0.30
CA VAL A 94 -5.86 -14.61 0.76
C VAL A 94 -4.63 -15.36 0.24
N ASP A 95 -3.54 -14.64 -0.02
CA ASP A 95 -2.28 -15.24 -0.47
C ASP A 95 -1.52 -15.88 0.70
N VAL A 96 -1.90 -17.13 1.01
CA VAL A 96 -1.32 -17.89 2.12
C VAL A 96 0.19 -18.02 1.96
N THR A 97 0.70 -18.21 0.74
CA THR A 97 2.13 -18.41 0.47
C THR A 97 2.95 -17.19 0.87
N LYS A 98 2.43 -15.97 0.68
CA LYS A 98 3.07 -14.74 1.13
C LYS A 98 2.97 -14.56 2.64
N LEU A 99 1.80 -14.83 3.21
CA LEU A 99 1.54 -14.61 4.64
C LEU A 99 2.38 -15.52 5.54
N ILE A 100 2.49 -16.82 5.21
CA ILE A 100 3.25 -17.79 6.03
C ILE A 100 4.75 -17.51 6.07
N ARG A 101 5.28 -16.73 5.12
CA ARG A 101 6.68 -16.27 5.13
C ARG A 101 6.95 -15.18 6.16
N ALA A 102 5.92 -14.73 6.88
CA ALA A 102 6.00 -13.70 7.92
C ALA A 102 6.62 -12.38 7.44
N LYS A 103 6.47 -12.05 6.15
CA LYS A 103 6.92 -10.77 5.60
C LYS A 103 6.05 -9.65 6.15
N TYR A 104 6.68 -8.58 6.63
CA TYR A 104 6.00 -7.48 7.32
C TYR A 104 4.88 -6.84 6.50
N GLN A 105 5.17 -6.45 5.25
CA GLN A 105 4.20 -5.74 4.39
C GLN A 105 2.96 -6.58 4.10
N ASP A 106 3.14 -7.85 3.69
CA ASP A 106 2.03 -8.74 3.36
C ASP A 106 1.13 -9.00 4.59
N ASN A 107 1.73 -9.18 5.77
CA ASN A 107 0.99 -9.38 7.01
C ASN A 107 0.31 -8.08 7.48
N LEU A 108 0.92 -6.92 7.26
CA LEU A 108 0.33 -5.63 7.58
C LEU A 108 -0.92 -5.37 6.74
N GLU A 109 -0.82 -5.52 5.42
CA GLU A 109 -1.95 -5.36 4.49
C GLU A 109 -3.11 -6.29 4.89
N PHE A 110 -2.79 -7.55 5.20
CA PHE A 110 -3.79 -8.52 5.61
C PHE A 110 -4.44 -8.15 6.95
N CYS A 111 -3.68 -7.66 7.93
CA CYS A 111 -4.21 -7.17 9.20
C CYS A 111 -5.10 -5.93 9.04
N GLN A 112 -4.73 -5.00 8.16
CA GLN A 112 -5.53 -3.82 7.84
C GLN A 112 -6.89 -4.21 7.27
N TRP A 113 -6.87 -5.09 6.26
CA TRP A 113 -8.10 -5.65 5.70
C TRP A 113 -8.93 -6.40 6.76
N LEU A 114 -8.27 -7.17 7.63
CA LEU A 114 -8.96 -7.95 8.65
C LEU A 114 -9.65 -7.05 9.70
N LYS A 115 -9.06 -5.89 10.04
CA LYS A 115 -9.71 -4.87 10.87
C LYS A 115 -10.90 -4.24 10.12
N ALA A 116 -10.73 -3.89 8.84
CA ALA A 116 -11.83 -3.39 8.00
C ALA A 116 -13.02 -4.36 8.01
N PHE A 117 -12.71 -5.64 7.83
CA PHE A 117 -13.68 -6.72 7.79
C PHE A 117 -14.45 -6.83 9.12
N TYR A 118 -13.75 -6.68 10.24
CA TYR A 118 -14.38 -6.57 11.56
C TYR A 118 -15.27 -5.33 11.67
N ASP A 119 -14.76 -4.14 11.33
CA ASP A 119 -15.50 -2.88 11.44
C ASP A 119 -16.79 -2.90 10.60
N GLN A 120 -16.74 -3.52 9.41
CA GLN A 120 -17.89 -3.69 8.52
C GLN A 120 -18.89 -4.73 9.04
N SER A 121 -18.43 -5.76 9.74
CA SER A 121 -19.31 -6.77 10.33
C SER A 121 -20.18 -6.18 11.44
N GLY A 122 -19.68 -5.15 12.16
CA GLY A 122 -20.33 -4.57 13.32
C GLY A 122 -20.55 -5.56 14.48
N ALA A 123 -19.80 -6.68 14.49
CA ALA A 123 -19.94 -7.72 15.50
C ALA A 123 -19.45 -7.21 16.86
N TYR A 124 -20.32 -7.27 17.86
CA TYR A 124 -19.97 -6.98 19.25
C TYR A 124 -20.56 -8.06 20.15
N HIS A 125 -19.70 -8.69 20.95
CA HIS A 125 -20.08 -9.72 21.90
C HIS A 125 -19.74 -9.26 23.32
N GLU A 126 -20.77 -9.02 24.13
CA GLU A 126 -20.59 -8.75 25.56
C GLU A 126 -20.01 -9.98 26.26
N GLY A 127 -18.88 -9.81 26.95
CA GLY A 127 -18.26 -10.88 27.74
C GLY A 127 -17.51 -11.94 26.93
N TYR A 128 -17.04 -11.62 25.71
CA TYR A 128 -16.13 -12.50 24.98
C TYR A 128 -14.81 -12.68 25.74
N ASP A 129 -14.51 -13.92 26.14
CA ASP A 129 -13.23 -14.29 26.76
C ASP A 129 -12.31 -14.91 25.70
N GLY A 130 -11.39 -14.10 25.18
CA GLY A 130 -10.45 -14.53 24.16
C GLY A 130 -9.54 -15.66 24.65
N ALA A 131 -9.15 -15.65 25.91
CA ALA A 131 -8.28 -16.66 26.50
C ALA A 131 -8.97 -18.02 26.61
N ALA A 132 -10.23 -18.07 27.06
CA ALA A 132 -11.01 -19.30 27.16
C ALA A 132 -11.28 -19.92 25.79
N VAL A 133 -11.55 -19.09 24.77
CA VAL A 133 -11.73 -19.51 23.38
C VAL A 133 -10.44 -20.13 22.84
N ARG A 134 -9.29 -19.48 23.04
CA ARG A 134 -7.99 -20.04 22.66
C ARG A 134 -7.66 -21.34 23.36
N ALA A 135 -8.00 -21.47 24.64
CA ALA A 135 -7.71 -22.65 25.45
C ALA A 135 -8.35 -23.95 24.90
N LYS A 136 -9.36 -23.84 24.02
CA LYS A 136 -9.96 -24.97 23.30
C LYS A 136 -9.06 -25.50 22.17
N GLY A 137 -8.20 -24.67 21.60
CA GLY A 137 -7.28 -25.03 20.52
C GLY A 137 -6.01 -25.72 20.98
N LYS A 138 -5.31 -26.36 20.04
CA LYS A 138 -4.03 -27.04 20.31
C LYS A 138 -3.00 -26.02 20.77
N GLY A 139 -2.45 -26.24 21.97
CA GLY A 139 -1.43 -25.36 22.55
C GLY A 139 -1.95 -24.02 23.10
N GLY A 140 -3.26 -23.75 23.05
CA GLY A 140 -3.82 -22.46 23.46
C GLY A 140 -3.66 -22.14 24.96
N LYS A 141 -3.72 -23.16 25.82
CA LYS A 141 -3.45 -23.01 27.27
C LYS A 141 -2.02 -22.55 27.54
N LYS A 142 -1.05 -23.16 26.87
CA LYS A 142 0.37 -22.80 26.97
C LYS A 142 0.65 -21.42 26.38
N TYR A 143 -0.01 -21.10 25.27
CA TYR A 143 0.06 -19.77 24.65
C TYR A 143 -0.43 -18.67 25.59
N ASN A 144 -1.58 -18.89 26.28
CA ASN A 144 -2.09 -17.96 27.29
C ASN A 144 -1.12 -17.80 28.47
N GLU A 145 -0.49 -18.88 28.93
CA GLU A 145 0.49 -18.84 30.02
C GLU A 145 1.77 -18.09 29.62
N LEU A 146 2.23 -18.25 28.38
CA LEU A 146 3.37 -17.49 27.85
C LEU A 146 3.04 -16.00 27.76
N MET A 147 1.84 -15.65 27.28
CA MET A 147 1.36 -14.27 27.17
C MET A 147 1.18 -13.61 28.55
N SER A 148 0.67 -14.34 29.55
CA SER A 148 0.49 -13.80 30.91
C SER A 148 1.82 -13.58 31.63
N LYS A 149 2.83 -14.44 31.40
CA LYS A 149 4.18 -14.24 31.93
C LYS A 149 4.86 -13.00 31.35
N SER A 150 4.64 -12.70 30.07
CA SER A 150 5.13 -11.47 29.43
C SER A 150 4.49 -10.19 30.01
N ALA A 151 3.27 -10.26 30.56
CA ALA A 151 2.62 -9.14 31.21
C ALA A 151 3.26 -8.78 32.57
N THR A 152 3.90 -9.73 33.26
CA THR A 152 4.51 -9.50 34.59
C THR A 152 5.85 -8.74 34.58
N LYS A 153 6.35 -8.32 33.41
CA LYS A 153 7.47 -7.36 33.30
C LYS A 153 7.04 -5.89 33.30
N GLY A 154 5.74 -5.60 33.23
CA GLY A 154 5.17 -4.29 33.53
C GLY A 154 4.37 -4.39 34.84
N GLY A 155 4.59 -3.46 35.76
CA GLY A 155 3.86 -3.42 37.04
C GLY A 155 2.33 -3.41 36.89
N PRO A 156 1.58 -3.63 37.97
CA PRO A 156 0.14 -3.89 37.90
C PRO A 156 -0.61 -2.65 37.41
N SER A 157 -1.10 -2.71 36.17
CA SER A 157 -2.11 -1.76 35.69
C SER A 157 -3.46 -2.14 36.30
N LYS A 158 -3.93 -1.33 37.25
CA LYS A 158 -5.30 -1.41 37.74
C LYS A 158 -6.24 -0.99 36.63
N SER A 159 -7.12 -1.91 36.25
CA SER A 159 -8.39 -1.68 35.54
C SER A 159 -9.04 -0.36 35.98
N MET A 160 -9.08 0.62 35.08
CA MET A 160 -9.98 1.76 35.17
C MET A 160 -11.05 1.62 34.07
N ARG A 161 -12.26 1.47 34.58
CA ARG A 161 -13.55 1.31 33.90
C ARG A 161 -13.82 2.50 32.98
N SER A 162 -14.15 2.21 31.73
CA SER A 162 -14.60 3.18 30.72
C SER A 162 -15.94 3.81 31.10
N ASN A 163 -16.00 5.14 31.12
CA ASN A 163 -17.22 5.94 31.02
C ASN A 163 -16.86 7.19 30.18
N TYR A 164 -17.40 7.29 28.96
CA TYR A 164 -17.57 8.56 28.23
C TYR A 164 -18.73 9.37 28.87
N PRO A 165 -18.89 10.72 28.74
CA PRO A 165 -18.71 11.48 27.49
C PRO A 165 -18.28 12.99 27.57
N THR A 166 -18.18 13.59 26.36
CA THR A 166 -18.27 15.03 25.96
C THR A 166 -17.03 15.94 25.85
N LYS A 167 -16.96 16.64 24.69
CA LYS A 167 -15.99 17.65 24.19
C LYS A 167 -16.34 19.06 24.72
N PRO A 168 -15.72 20.18 24.25
CA PRO A 168 -14.30 20.52 24.00
C PRO A 168 -13.88 21.81 24.76
N ARG A 169 -12.58 22.15 24.84
CA ARG A 169 -12.16 23.52 25.17
C ARG A 169 -10.93 23.97 24.37
N VAL A 170 -11.07 25.15 23.79
CA VAL A 170 -10.14 25.91 22.94
C VAL A 170 -9.28 26.86 23.80
N SER A 171 -8.15 27.33 23.23
CA SER A 171 -7.37 28.56 23.56
C SER A 171 -6.16 28.30 24.47
N THR A 172 -4.92 28.77 24.23
CA THR A 172 -4.38 29.86 23.37
C THR A 172 -2.86 29.76 23.22
N ARG A 173 -2.40 30.12 22.01
CA ARG A 173 -1.15 30.77 21.51
C ARG A 173 0.04 31.13 22.45
N ALA A 174 1.23 31.12 21.80
CA ALA A 174 2.56 31.73 22.09
C ALA A 174 3.58 30.75 22.73
N GLN A 175 4.86 30.62 22.32
CA GLN A 175 5.77 31.39 21.46
C GLN A 175 6.96 30.47 21.02
N ARG A 176 7.60 30.84 19.91
CA ARG A 176 8.86 30.28 19.36
C ARG A 176 10.07 30.74 20.21
N PRO A 177 11.21 30.01 20.23
CA PRO A 177 12.37 30.50 19.46
C PRO A 177 13.27 29.43 18.79
N THR A 178 13.74 29.81 17.59
CA THR A 178 15.03 29.57 16.87
C THR A 178 15.94 28.36 17.15
N ALA A 179 16.13 27.57 16.08
CA ALA A 179 17.37 27.04 15.46
C ALA A 179 18.64 26.74 16.29
N LYS A 180 19.18 25.52 16.10
CA LYS A 180 20.59 25.25 15.73
C LYS A 180 20.79 23.80 15.28
N THR A 181 21.48 23.66 14.15
CA THR A 181 21.98 22.47 13.45
C THR A 181 23.31 22.04 14.07
N GLU A 182 23.50 20.78 14.50
CA GLU A 182 24.83 20.15 14.62
C GLU A 182 24.80 18.63 14.38
N LYS A 183 25.90 18.14 13.79
CA LYS A 183 26.18 16.83 13.18
C LYS A 183 26.53 15.75 14.21
N PRO A 184 26.50 14.44 13.85
CA PRO A 184 26.86 13.34 14.76
C PRO A 184 28.38 13.18 14.95
N PRO A 185 28.87 12.77 16.14
CA PRO A 185 30.29 12.51 16.34
C PRO A 185 30.65 11.06 15.97
N MET A 186 31.71 10.93 15.17
CA MET A 186 32.45 9.70 14.90
C MET A 186 33.67 9.59 15.83
N MET A 187 34.03 8.33 16.10
CA MET A 187 35.35 7.79 16.44
C MET A 187 35.92 7.98 17.86
N SER A 188 36.16 6.84 18.53
CA SER A 188 37.43 6.61 19.24
C SER A 188 37.87 5.16 18.97
N GLY A 189 39.11 5.01 18.51
CA GLY A 189 39.67 3.77 18.00
C GLY A 189 40.33 2.90 19.07
N ASN A 190 40.59 1.65 18.69
CA ASN A 190 41.69 0.86 19.23
C ASN A 190 42.36 0.08 18.11
N LYS A 191 43.68 0.28 17.96
CA LYS A 191 44.58 -0.47 17.09
C LYS A 191 44.99 -1.76 17.79
N ALA A 192 45.03 -2.87 17.05
CA ALA A 192 46.04 -3.93 17.20
C ALA A 192 46.24 -4.69 15.88
N GLN A 193 47.52 -4.80 15.49
CA GLN A 193 48.15 -5.66 14.46
C GLN A 193 47.71 -7.13 14.50
N SER A 194 48.00 -8.02 13.55
CA SER A 194 48.48 -8.05 12.16
C SER A 194 48.29 -9.51 11.70
N ASP A 195 48.46 -9.76 10.39
CA ASP A 195 48.82 -11.05 9.80
C ASP A 195 47.84 -12.23 9.89
N ARG A 196 47.17 -12.53 8.76
CA ARG A 196 47.50 -13.69 7.90
C ARG A 196 46.56 -13.79 6.70
N VAL A 197 47.13 -13.60 5.52
CA VAL A 197 46.57 -13.98 4.23
C VAL A 197 46.53 -15.52 4.17
N GLY A 198 45.31 -16.08 4.24
CA GLY A 198 45.03 -17.51 4.09
C GLY A 198 44.07 -17.71 2.94
N LYS A 199 44.63 -17.96 1.76
CA LYS A 199 43.97 -18.35 0.51
C LYS A 199 43.16 -19.64 0.76
N MET A 200 41.83 -19.54 0.80
CA MET A 200 40.94 -20.70 0.84
C MET A 200 39.98 -20.63 -0.35
N SER A 201 40.48 -21.08 -1.50
CA SER A 201 39.68 -21.39 -2.68
C SER A 201 38.81 -22.61 -2.36
N LYS A 202 37.66 -22.42 -1.72
CA LYS A 202 36.66 -23.48 -1.62
C LYS A 202 35.89 -23.50 -2.94
N SER A 203 36.31 -24.39 -3.84
CA SER A 203 35.51 -24.79 -5.00
C SER A 203 34.16 -25.27 -4.46
N VAL A 204 33.14 -24.42 -4.58
CA VAL A 204 31.75 -24.83 -4.39
C VAL A 204 31.39 -25.54 -5.69
N THR A 205 31.45 -26.87 -5.68
CA THR A 205 30.76 -27.65 -6.70
C THR A 205 29.28 -27.37 -6.53
N VAL A 206 28.74 -26.47 -7.36
CA VAL A 206 27.33 -26.15 -7.39
C VAL A 206 26.59 -27.42 -7.78
N ASP A 207 25.71 -27.91 -6.91
CA ASP A 207 24.86 -29.06 -7.22
C ASP A 207 24.14 -28.80 -8.56
N PRO A 208 24.30 -29.67 -9.57
CA PRO A 208 23.78 -29.41 -10.92
C PRO A 208 22.26 -29.24 -10.92
N LYS A 209 21.55 -29.93 -10.02
CA LYS A 209 20.11 -29.76 -9.81
C LYS A 209 19.73 -28.37 -9.29
N LEU A 210 20.54 -27.81 -8.40
CA LEU A 210 20.33 -26.48 -7.85
C LEU A 210 20.63 -25.41 -8.90
N ALA A 211 21.65 -25.62 -9.73
CA ALA A 211 21.96 -24.75 -10.86
C ALA A 211 20.81 -24.71 -11.89
N THR A 212 20.23 -25.86 -12.26
CA THR A 212 19.04 -25.89 -13.15
C THR A 212 17.84 -25.17 -12.53
N LYS A 213 17.60 -25.35 -11.23
CA LYS A 213 16.47 -24.70 -10.56
C LYS A 213 16.66 -23.19 -10.45
N ASN A 214 17.88 -22.72 -10.23
CA ASN A 214 18.19 -21.29 -10.23
C ASN A 214 18.01 -20.70 -11.63
N ALA A 215 18.47 -21.39 -12.69
CA ALA A 215 18.27 -20.94 -14.06
C ALA A 215 16.77 -20.88 -14.44
N GLU A 216 15.98 -21.86 -13.99
CA GLU A 216 14.52 -21.89 -14.20
C GLU A 216 13.82 -20.75 -13.45
N LEU A 217 14.23 -20.48 -12.20
CA LEU A 217 13.71 -19.35 -11.43
C LEU A 217 14.11 -18.00 -12.04
N GLU A 218 15.34 -17.87 -12.53
CA GLU A 218 15.81 -16.67 -13.24
C GLU A 218 14.99 -16.43 -14.52
N ALA A 219 14.68 -17.49 -15.27
CA ALA A 219 13.81 -17.39 -16.44
C ALA A 219 12.38 -16.94 -16.07
N GLN A 220 11.79 -17.50 -15.01
CA GLN A 220 10.45 -17.09 -14.54
C GLN A 220 10.43 -15.65 -14.03
N VAL A 221 11.49 -15.21 -13.35
CA VAL A 221 11.62 -13.81 -12.91
C VAL A 221 11.67 -12.88 -14.11
N SER A 222 12.48 -13.20 -15.13
CA SER A 222 12.57 -12.40 -16.34
C SER A 222 11.24 -12.33 -17.10
N GLU A 223 10.50 -13.44 -17.20
CA GLU A 223 9.18 -13.47 -17.83
C GLU A 223 8.16 -12.61 -17.06
N LEU A 224 8.14 -12.71 -15.74
CA LEU A 224 7.27 -11.89 -14.88
C LEU A 224 7.62 -10.40 -14.96
N GLU A 225 8.90 -10.05 -15.05
CA GLU A 225 9.33 -8.67 -15.22
C GLU A 225 8.82 -8.06 -16.54
N VAL A 226 8.84 -8.83 -17.64
CA VAL A 226 8.27 -8.40 -18.93
C VAL A 226 6.75 -8.23 -18.81
N ALA A 227 6.06 -9.21 -18.22
CA ALA A 227 4.60 -9.13 -18.03
C ALA A 227 4.17 -7.93 -17.16
N VAL A 228 4.92 -7.63 -16.09
CA VAL A 228 4.66 -6.44 -15.27
C VAL A 228 4.91 -5.17 -16.08
N SER A 229 6.00 -5.10 -16.84
CA SER A 229 6.28 -3.94 -17.70
C SER A 229 5.17 -3.67 -18.70
N ASP A 230 4.60 -4.72 -19.31
CA ASP A 230 3.51 -4.55 -20.28
C ASP A 230 2.20 -4.11 -19.60
N ILE A 231 1.88 -4.65 -18.42
CA ILE A 231 0.74 -4.20 -17.62
C ILE A 231 0.91 -2.74 -17.16
N GLU A 232 2.12 -2.32 -16.81
CA GLU A 232 2.40 -0.92 -16.44
C GLU A 232 2.19 0.03 -17.61
N LYS A 233 2.61 -0.36 -18.83
CA LYS A 233 2.31 0.41 -20.05
C LYS A 233 0.81 0.50 -20.30
N GLU A 234 0.06 -0.59 -20.16
CA GLU A 234 -1.40 -0.58 -20.28
C GLU A 234 -2.05 0.33 -19.23
N ARG A 235 -1.60 0.24 -17.97
CA ARG A 235 -2.06 1.11 -16.87
C ARG A 235 -1.85 2.57 -17.22
N ASP A 236 -0.65 2.93 -17.65
CA ASP A 236 -0.29 4.31 -17.94
C ASP A 236 -1.04 4.82 -19.19
N PHE A 237 -1.27 3.96 -20.17
CA PHE A 237 -2.11 4.24 -21.33
C PHE A 237 -3.57 4.55 -20.96
N TYR A 238 -4.21 3.71 -20.14
CA TYR A 238 -5.59 3.97 -19.68
C TYR A 238 -5.67 5.18 -18.75
N PHE A 239 -4.66 5.39 -17.90
CA PHE A 239 -4.56 6.58 -17.07
C PHE A 239 -4.45 7.85 -17.93
N GLY A 240 -3.63 7.83 -18.99
CA GLY A 240 -3.51 8.91 -19.96
C GLY A 240 -4.85 9.27 -20.61
N LYS A 241 -5.63 8.27 -21.04
CA LYS A 241 -6.99 8.50 -21.57
C LYS A 241 -7.91 9.21 -20.58
N LEU A 242 -7.93 8.75 -19.32
CA LEU A 242 -8.75 9.37 -18.28
C LEU A 242 -8.30 10.80 -17.99
N ARG A 243 -6.98 11.05 -17.97
CA ARG A 243 -6.42 12.38 -17.77
C ARG A 243 -6.76 13.32 -18.92
N SER A 244 -6.71 12.85 -20.17
CA SER A 244 -7.15 13.60 -21.35
C SER A 244 -8.62 13.98 -21.24
N ILE A 245 -9.51 13.04 -20.89
CA ILE A 245 -10.94 13.32 -20.69
C ILE A 245 -11.15 14.35 -19.58
N GLU A 246 -10.47 14.19 -18.44
CA GLU A 246 -10.56 15.14 -17.33
C GLU A 246 -10.14 16.55 -17.75
N LEU A 247 -8.98 16.66 -18.42
CA LEU A 247 -8.46 17.95 -18.90
C LEU A 247 -9.42 18.60 -19.91
N PHE A 248 -9.94 17.83 -20.87
CA PHE A 248 -10.95 18.32 -21.82
C PHE A 248 -12.17 18.90 -21.12
N LEU A 249 -12.72 18.18 -20.14
CA LEU A 249 -13.91 18.63 -19.41
C LEU A 249 -13.61 19.88 -18.56
N GLN A 250 -12.43 19.97 -17.93
CA GLN A 250 -11.99 21.15 -17.19
C GLN A 250 -11.89 22.38 -18.11
N ILE A 251 -11.23 22.26 -19.27
CA ILE A 251 -11.09 23.37 -20.23
C ILE A 251 -12.46 23.85 -20.74
N LYS A 252 -13.37 22.92 -21.07
CA LYS A 252 -14.72 23.27 -21.49
C LYS A 252 -15.53 23.94 -20.37
N GLN A 253 -15.36 23.49 -19.13
CA GLN A 253 -15.99 24.10 -17.97
C GLN A 253 -15.49 25.53 -17.73
N ASP A 254 -14.18 25.76 -17.81
CA ASP A 254 -13.58 27.09 -17.62
C ASP A 254 -14.01 28.09 -18.69
N LYS A 255 -14.19 27.63 -19.93
CA LYS A 255 -14.75 28.41 -21.05
C LYS A 255 -16.28 28.46 -21.04
N ASN A 256 -16.92 28.04 -19.95
CA ASN A 256 -18.37 28.03 -19.77
C ASN A 256 -19.15 27.38 -20.94
N TRP A 257 -18.57 26.33 -21.52
CA TRP A 257 -19.08 25.57 -22.66
C TRP A 257 -19.31 26.40 -23.94
N GLU A 258 -18.65 27.55 -24.08
CA GLU A 258 -18.76 28.40 -25.26
C GLU A 258 -18.31 27.66 -26.53
N GLY A 259 -19.15 27.71 -27.57
CA GLY A 259 -18.86 27.06 -28.86
C GLY A 259 -18.83 25.52 -28.81
N CYS A 260 -19.37 24.89 -27.76
CA CYS A 260 -19.39 23.44 -27.60
C CYS A 260 -20.83 22.91 -27.47
N GLY A 261 -21.31 22.19 -28.49
CA GLY A 261 -22.55 21.43 -28.43
C GLY A 261 -22.39 20.13 -27.62
N ARG A 262 -23.51 19.48 -27.29
CA ARG A 262 -23.49 18.16 -26.64
C ARG A 262 -22.80 17.12 -27.52
N GLU A 263 -23.04 17.21 -28.83
CA GLU A 263 -22.49 16.33 -29.85
C GLU A 263 -20.96 16.44 -29.88
N ASP A 264 -20.40 17.66 -29.82
CA ASP A 264 -18.95 17.87 -29.78
C ASP A 264 -18.29 17.23 -28.56
N VAL A 265 -18.96 17.28 -27.40
CA VAL A 265 -18.47 16.64 -26.17
C VAL A 265 -18.42 15.13 -26.34
N VAL A 266 -19.51 14.55 -26.86
CA VAL A 266 -19.62 13.10 -27.06
C VAL A 266 -18.58 12.60 -28.06
N ASP A 267 -18.39 13.31 -29.17
CA ASP A 267 -17.42 12.95 -30.21
C ASP A 267 -15.98 12.99 -29.69
N ASN A 268 -15.61 14.02 -28.92
CA ASN A 268 -14.29 14.12 -28.32
C ASN A 268 -14.05 13.03 -27.26
N LEU A 269 -15.06 12.69 -26.45
CA LEU A 269 -14.96 11.57 -25.51
C LEU A 269 -14.77 10.24 -26.24
N PHE A 270 -15.53 9.97 -27.30
CA PHE A 270 -15.37 8.75 -28.08
C PHE A 270 -14.01 8.66 -28.78
N LYS A 271 -13.48 9.78 -29.28
CA LYS A 271 -12.11 9.83 -29.84
C LYS A 271 -11.07 9.37 -28.82
N VAL A 272 -11.10 9.88 -27.60
CA VAL A 272 -10.15 9.46 -26.54
C VAL A 272 -10.38 8.01 -26.12
N LEU A 273 -11.64 7.58 -25.97
CA LEU A 273 -11.97 6.23 -25.54
C LEU A 273 -11.57 5.17 -26.57
N TYR A 274 -11.77 5.44 -27.86
CA TYR A 274 -11.47 4.51 -28.95
C TYR A 274 -10.07 4.66 -29.53
N ALA A 275 -9.29 5.65 -29.13
CA ALA A 275 -7.87 5.75 -29.48
C ALA A 275 -7.14 4.46 -29.13
N THR A 276 -6.33 3.95 -30.04
CA THR A 276 -5.44 2.81 -29.81
C THR A 276 -4.07 3.29 -29.31
N THR A 277 -3.20 2.36 -28.93
CA THR A 277 -1.83 2.69 -28.50
C THR A 277 -0.99 3.36 -29.59
N GLU A 278 -1.42 3.29 -30.84
CA GLU A 278 -0.74 3.89 -32.00
C GLU A 278 -1.24 5.31 -32.30
N ASP A 279 -2.44 5.68 -31.85
CA ASP A 279 -3.06 6.97 -32.16
C ASP A 279 -2.58 8.13 -31.27
N ASP A 280 -1.94 7.78 -30.13
CA ASP A 280 -1.41 8.67 -29.07
C ASP A 280 -2.15 10.00 -28.97
N VAL A 281 -3.32 10.01 -28.32
CA VAL A 281 -4.26 11.13 -28.40
C VAL A 281 -4.24 11.97 -27.12
N ILE A 282 -4.02 13.28 -27.27
CA ILE A 282 -3.96 14.25 -26.18
C ILE A 282 -4.94 15.40 -26.40
N VAL A 283 -5.15 16.19 -25.35
CA VAL A 283 -6.03 17.36 -25.39
C VAL A 283 -5.19 18.62 -25.39
N ASP A 284 -5.42 19.48 -26.38
CA ASP A 284 -4.72 20.75 -26.51
C ASP A 284 -5.28 21.86 -25.60
N GLU A 285 -4.61 23.02 -25.58
CA GLU A 285 -4.98 24.19 -24.78
C GLU A 285 -6.35 24.77 -25.17
N HIS A 286 -6.86 24.40 -26.34
CA HIS A 286 -8.17 24.81 -26.81
C HIS A 286 -9.27 23.82 -26.43
N GLY A 287 -8.91 22.68 -25.85
CA GLY A 287 -9.83 21.62 -25.48
C GLY A 287 -10.31 20.85 -26.71
N GLN A 288 -9.44 20.64 -27.69
CA GLN A 288 -9.65 19.71 -28.79
C GLN A 288 -8.78 18.46 -28.60
N VAL A 289 -9.33 17.33 -29.02
CA VAL A 289 -8.65 16.03 -28.97
C VAL A 289 -7.83 15.88 -30.25
N VAL A 290 -6.51 15.91 -30.12
CA VAL A 290 -5.53 15.89 -31.22
C VAL A 290 -4.51 14.75 -31.05
N PRO A 291 -3.91 14.24 -32.13
CA PRO A 291 -2.76 13.34 -32.03
C PRO A 291 -1.58 14.04 -31.35
N ALA A 292 -0.84 13.36 -30.50
CA ALA A 292 0.27 13.87 -29.70
C ALA A 292 1.41 14.42 -30.56
N VAL A 293 1.55 13.90 -31.79
CA VAL A 293 2.51 14.37 -32.80
C VAL A 293 2.28 15.86 -33.17
N SER A 294 1.08 16.39 -32.94
CA SER A 294 0.74 17.77 -33.30
C SER A 294 1.20 18.83 -32.28
N GLN A 295 1.44 18.47 -31.01
CA GLN A 295 1.90 19.46 -30.01
C GLN A 295 3.39 19.77 -30.09
N ASP A 296 4.22 18.83 -30.57
CA ASP A 296 5.65 19.07 -30.77
C ASP A 296 5.95 20.04 -31.91
N ILE A 297 4.99 20.24 -32.82
CA ILE A 297 5.11 21.21 -33.93
C ILE A 297 4.62 22.59 -33.46
N SER A 298 3.48 22.67 -32.76
CA SER A 298 2.97 23.95 -32.20
C SER A 298 3.93 24.57 -31.18
N ASN A 299 4.44 23.76 -30.24
CA ASN A 299 5.39 24.27 -29.25
C ASN A 299 6.74 24.71 -29.86
N LYS A 300 7.12 24.16 -31.03
CA LYS A 300 8.32 24.63 -31.75
C LYS A 300 8.06 25.88 -32.57
N GLU A 301 6.86 26.04 -33.13
CA GLU A 301 6.46 27.26 -33.84
C GLU A 301 6.27 28.44 -32.88
N ASP A 302 5.71 28.22 -31.69
CA ASP A 302 5.55 29.26 -30.66
C ASP A 302 6.90 29.73 -30.09
N ILE A 303 7.85 28.81 -29.87
CA ILE A 303 9.23 29.18 -29.46
C ILE A 303 9.98 29.88 -30.61
N SER A 304 9.73 29.49 -31.87
CA SER A 304 10.34 30.14 -33.04
C SER A 304 9.79 31.55 -33.27
N ALA A 305 8.50 31.77 -33.01
CA ALA A 305 7.85 33.06 -33.14
C ALA A 305 8.34 34.04 -32.06
N ASP A 306 8.44 33.57 -30.81
CA ASP A 306 8.94 34.35 -29.67
C ASP A 306 10.44 34.69 -29.82
N LEU A 307 11.23 33.81 -30.46
CA LEU A 307 12.63 34.12 -30.83
C LEU A 307 12.74 35.10 -32.00
N SER A 308 11.80 35.10 -32.96
CA SER A 308 11.82 36.06 -34.08
C SER A 308 11.37 37.46 -33.64
N GLU A 309 10.37 37.56 -32.77
CA GLU A 309 9.88 38.84 -32.25
C GLU A 309 10.91 39.49 -31.32
N THR A 310 11.65 38.69 -30.53
CA THR A 310 12.78 39.18 -29.73
C THR A 310 14.03 39.54 -30.53
N LEU A 311 14.21 39.01 -31.75
CA LEU A 311 15.31 39.40 -32.64
C LEU A 311 15.00 40.67 -33.43
N GLU A 312 13.74 40.91 -33.80
CA GLU A 312 13.32 42.16 -34.44
C GLU A 312 13.40 43.36 -33.47
N ASP A 313 13.10 43.16 -32.18
CA ASP A 313 13.27 44.19 -31.14
C ASP A 313 14.74 44.54 -30.85
N PHE A 314 15.68 43.61 -31.09
CA PHE A 314 17.12 43.87 -30.95
C PHE A 314 17.71 44.64 -32.14
N ASP A 315 17.18 44.44 -33.36
CA ASP A 315 17.62 45.19 -34.54
C ASP A 315 17.09 46.63 -34.56
N ILE A 316 15.92 46.90 -33.96
CA ILE A 316 15.37 48.26 -33.83
C ILE A 316 16.19 49.11 -32.83
N LEU A 317 16.80 48.49 -31.80
CA LEU A 317 17.67 49.18 -30.85
C LEU A 317 19.10 49.42 -31.37
N ALA A 318 19.53 48.71 -32.41
CA ALA A 318 20.85 48.92 -33.03
C ALA A 318 20.86 50.12 -34.00
N ASP A 319 19.73 50.43 -34.65
CA ASP A 319 19.64 51.51 -35.64
C ASP A 319 19.45 52.91 -35.00
N GLU A 320 19.09 52.98 -33.71
CA GLU A 320 18.95 54.27 -32.99
C GLU A 320 20.28 54.75 -32.33
N ILE A 321 21.36 53.96 -32.39
CA ILE A 321 22.66 54.31 -31.78
C ILE A 321 23.68 54.87 -32.79
N ASP A 322 23.48 54.69 -34.10
CA ASP A 322 24.40 55.20 -35.14
C ASP A 322 24.01 56.59 -35.72
N GLY A 323 22.92 57.19 -35.21
CA GLY A 323 22.40 58.48 -35.69
C GLY A 323 22.92 59.74 -35.00
N THR A 324 23.79 59.64 -33.98
CA THR A 324 24.26 60.81 -33.20
C THR A 324 25.78 60.89 -33.12
N ALA A 325 26.48 60.81 -34.25
CA ALA A 325 27.89 61.18 -34.34
C ALA A 325 28.24 61.74 -35.72
N GLU A 326 27.72 62.94 -36.04
CA GLU A 326 28.38 63.87 -36.97
C GLU A 326 28.36 65.30 -36.41
#